data_AF-G9LPW2-F1
#
_entry.id   AF-G9LPW2-F1
#
_cell.length_a   1.000
_cell.length_b   1.000
_cell.length_c   1.000
_cell.angle_alpha   90.00
_cell.angle_beta   90.00
_cell.angle_gamma   90.00
#
_symmetry.space_group_name_H-M   'P 1'
#
loop_
_entity.id
_entity.type
_entity.pdbx_description
1 polymer ?
#
loop_
_entity_poly.entity_id
_entity_poly.type
_entity_poly.pdbx_seq_one_letter_code
_entity_poly.pdbx_strand_id
1 'polypeptide(L)'
;MKIFILFLIVTSVESYKILCLFPYPGKSHYMVFEPILDELINRGHHLTVVSFFPATIPLPNRRDVSLQHLAPPNVEVLDLKEIYLKTQKYFGLENYFGHMSIVTSLAKSNLLICERIINSDVFEEFLAGKGEYDLILIEHFNSDCLLSLVHIYNVPSIGLISSSMMPWTMARAGAPDNPAYIPGMTSVHRKMTFFERLINTFTLHFYNTWFEYAIWREEQKIIEKKLKRKLPRLSDLGKNSSAVLVNTHFSINGIRELTPSLIEIGGIHLHNRTIRELNEPLRTLVENAEEGFIIFSFGSLVKGSSLPRKQMKAIINAFARLPQTIFWKWEDDISDAIKIPKNVKFEKWLPQYDLL
;
A
#
# COMPACT_ATOMS: atom_id res chain seq x y z
N MET A 1 26.64 28.07 53.49
CA MET A 1 25.40 27.26 53.43
C MET A 1 25.04 27.11 51.96
N LYS A 2 25.17 25.89 51.43
CA LYS A 2 25.01 25.55 50.01
C LYS A 2 23.54 25.60 49.62
N ILE A 3 23.17 26.39 48.61
CA ILE A 3 21.90 26.22 47.89
C ILE A 3 22.26 26.12 46.41
N PHE A 4 22.38 24.89 45.94
CA PHE A 4 22.44 24.54 44.52
C PHE A 4 21.02 24.68 43.98
N ILE A 5 20.77 25.69 43.14
CA ILE A 5 19.53 25.78 42.35
C ILE A 5 19.68 24.76 41.21
N LEU A 6 19.14 23.57 41.42
CA LEU A 6 18.99 22.56 40.39
C LEU A 6 17.83 23.03 39.49
N PHE A 7 18.15 23.71 38.38
CA PHE A 7 17.20 23.88 37.29
C PHE A 7 16.93 22.49 36.69
N LEU A 8 15.90 21.81 37.20
CA LEU A 8 15.26 20.71 36.49
C LEU A 8 14.70 21.31 35.21
N ILE A 9 15.44 21.15 34.12
CA ILE A 9 14.87 21.23 32.77
C ILE A 9 13.92 20.04 32.69
N VAL A 10 12.69 20.24 33.17
CA VAL A 10 11.57 19.37 32.83
C VAL A 10 11.38 19.61 31.34
N THR A 11 12.01 18.79 30.50
CA THR A 11 11.62 18.70 29.11
C THR A 11 10.17 18.22 29.12
N SER A 12 9.23 19.16 28.97
CA SER A 12 7.85 18.82 28.69
C SER A 12 7.85 18.06 27.37
N VAL A 13 7.77 16.74 27.43
CA VAL A 13 7.51 15.94 26.25
C VAL A 13 6.07 16.26 25.86
N GLU A 14 5.89 17.09 24.83
CA GLU A 14 4.57 17.31 24.24
C GLU A 14 4.09 15.99 23.62
N SER A 15 3.19 15.30 24.33
CA SER A 15 2.60 14.06 23.89
C SER A 15 1.28 14.35 23.16
N TYR A 16 1.33 14.40 21.83
CA TYR A 16 0.13 14.39 21.01
C TYR A 16 -0.66 13.07 21.07
N LYS A 17 -1.99 13.17 20.97
CA LYS A 17 -2.91 12.08 20.67
C LYS A 17 -3.15 12.03 19.16
N ILE A 18 -2.69 10.97 18.52
CA ILE A 18 -2.69 10.85 17.07
C ILE A 18 -3.64 9.71 16.65
N LEU A 19 -4.59 10.01 15.78
CA LEU A 19 -5.45 9.02 15.17
C LEU A 19 -4.83 8.55 13.85
N CYS A 20 -4.56 7.25 13.71
CA CYS A 20 -3.97 6.68 12.53
C CYS A 20 -5.00 5.80 11.80
N LEU A 21 -5.30 6.15 10.54
CA LEU A 21 -6.37 5.56 9.75
C LEU A 21 -5.78 4.80 8.55
N PHE A 22 -5.80 3.46 8.62
CA PHE A 22 -5.27 2.55 7.58
C PHE A 22 -6.38 1.59 7.09
N PRO A 23 -7.32 2.07 6.25
CA PRO A 23 -8.48 1.29 5.83
C PRO A 23 -8.16 0.25 4.74
N TYR A 24 -6.95 0.23 4.17
CA TYR A 24 -6.63 -0.75 3.14
C TYR A 24 -6.23 -2.10 3.75
N PRO A 25 -6.90 -3.23 3.42
CA PRO A 25 -6.59 -4.54 3.99
C PRO A 25 -5.36 -5.20 3.36
N GLY A 26 -4.36 -4.44 2.90
CA GLY A 26 -3.10 -4.95 2.38
C GLY A 26 -1.97 -4.85 3.39
N LYS A 27 -1.42 -5.97 3.87
CA LYS A 27 -0.34 -5.95 4.89
C LYS A 27 0.91 -5.23 4.38
N SER A 28 1.20 -5.34 3.09
CA SER A 28 2.33 -4.65 2.43
C SER A 28 2.22 -3.13 2.46
N HIS A 29 1.02 -2.57 2.54
CA HIS A 29 0.82 -1.13 2.70
C HIS A 29 1.02 -0.71 4.14
N TYR A 30 0.36 -1.40 5.06
CA TYR A 30 0.42 -1.11 6.47
C TYR A 30 1.85 -1.22 7.03
N MET A 31 2.60 -2.25 6.61
CA MET A 31 3.97 -2.47 7.09
C MET A 31 4.96 -1.37 6.67
N VAL A 32 4.63 -0.57 5.65
CA VAL A 32 5.47 0.58 5.27
C VAL A 32 5.43 1.66 6.34
N PHE A 33 4.31 1.79 7.04
CA PHE A 33 4.10 2.82 8.04
C PHE A 33 4.41 2.37 9.47
N GLU A 34 4.59 1.06 9.70
CA GLU A 34 4.95 0.51 11.02
C GLU A 34 6.14 1.26 11.68
N PRO A 35 7.27 1.53 10.98
CA PRO A 35 8.37 2.29 11.58
C PRO A 35 8.01 3.72 12.01
N ILE A 36 7.07 4.37 11.32
CA ILE A 36 6.57 5.70 11.70
C ILE A 36 5.76 5.61 12.99
N LEU A 37 4.89 4.61 13.10
CA LEU A 37 4.07 4.39 14.30
C LEU A 37 4.95 4.05 15.50
N ASP A 38 5.94 3.17 15.32
CA ASP A 38 6.86 2.76 16.37
C ASP A 38 7.69 3.96 16.88
N GLU A 39 8.19 4.79 15.95
CA GLU A 39 8.96 5.98 16.32
C GLU A 39 8.11 7.05 17.02
N LEU A 40 6.85 7.22 16.63
CA LEU A 40 5.93 8.14 17.34
C LEU A 40 5.65 7.68 18.76
N ILE A 41 5.47 6.37 18.98
CA ILE A 41 5.32 5.79 20.32
C ILE A 41 6.59 5.99 21.14
N ASN A 42 7.77 5.72 20.55
CA ASN A 42 9.07 5.90 21.21
C ASN A 42 9.32 7.35 21.64
N ARG A 43 8.76 8.32 20.89
CA ARG A 43 8.79 9.76 21.24
C ARG A 43 7.75 10.16 22.29
N GLY A 44 6.94 9.24 22.77
CA GLY A 44 5.97 9.45 23.85
C GLY A 44 4.58 9.86 23.38
N HIS A 45 4.27 9.82 22.07
CA HIS A 45 2.92 10.10 21.57
C HIS A 45 1.94 8.95 21.84
N HIS A 46 0.66 9.29 21.94
CA HIS A 46 -0.41 8.31 22.11
C HIS A 46 -1.09 8.05 20.76
N LEU A 47 -1.08 6.80 20.30
CA LEU A 47 -1.66 6.42 19.02
C LEU A 47 -2.97 5.67 19.20
N THR A 48 -4.02 6.06 18.46
CA THR A 48 -5.15 5.18 18.17
C THR A 48 -5.02 4.70 16.72
N VAL A 49 -4.78 3.41 16.51
CA VAL A 49 -4.51 2.86 15.18
C VAL A 49 -5.70 2.03 14.71
N VAL A 50 -6.39 2.52 13.68
CA VAL A 50 -7.52 1.84 13.02
C VAL A 50 -7.00 1.09 11.80
N SER A 51 -6.96 -0.24 11.84
CA SER A 51 -6.40 -1.03 10.74
C SER A 51 -6.89 -2.49 10.72
N PHE A 52 -6.60 -3.21 9.64
CA PHE A 52 -6.76 -4.67 9.53
C PHE A 52 -5.62 -5.47 10.20
N PHE A 53 -4.63 -4.79 10.78
CA PHE A 53 -3.39 -5.41 11.26
C PHE A 53 -3.04 -4.90 12.67
N PRO A 54 -3.91 -5.14 13.68
CA PRO A 54 -3.62 -4.79 15.06
C PRO A 54 -2.31 -5.43 15.53
N ALA A 55 -1.60 -4.76 16.43
CA ALA A 55 -0.41 -5.32 17.05
C ALA A 55 -0.74 -6.63 17.77
N THR A 56 0.12 -7.65 17.61
CA THR A 56 -0.03 -8.94 18.29
C THR A 56 0.30 -8.85 19.78
N ILE A 57 1.17 -7.91 20.14
CA ILE A 57 1.56 -7.61 21.51
C ILE A 57 1.10 -6.19 21.82
N PRO A 58 0.34 -5.98 22.91
CA PRO A 58 -0.05 -4.64 23.33
C PRO A 58 1.18 -3.76 23.55
N LEU A 59 1.20 -2.60 22.91
CA LEU A 59 2.26 -1.61 23.09
C LEU A 59 1.78 -0.49 24.03
N PRO A 60 2.64 0.02 24.93
CA PRO A 60 2.29 1.19 25.73
C PRO A 60 2.00 2.38 24.80
N ASN A 61 1.09 3.25 25.23
CA ASN A 61 0.66 4.45 24.47
C ASN A 61 0.08 4.14 23.08
N ARG A 62 -0.39 2.90 22.85
CA ARG A 62 -1.04 2.49 21.61
C ARG A 62 -2.37 1.79 21.89
N ARG A 63 -3.41 2.24 21.21
CA ARG A 63 -4.72 1.60 21.14
C ARG A 63 -4.94 1.10 19.72
N ASP A 64 -5.03 -0.21 19.53
CA ASP A 64 -5.43 -0.80 18.25
C ASP A 64 -6.95 -0.96 18.17
N VAL A 65 -7.55 -0.47 17.09
CA VAL A 65 -8.96 -0.65 16.73
C VAL A 65 -9.02 -1.51 15.46
N SER A 66 -9.45 -2.75 15.63
CA SER A 66 -9.34 -3.78 14.58
C SER A 66 -10.49 -3.75 13.58
N LEU A 67 -10.13 -3.70 12.29
CA LEU A 67 -11.04 -3.86 11.15
C LEU A 67 -11.11 -5.30 10.64
N GLN A 68 -10.37 -6.24 11.25
CA GLN A 68 -10.23 -7.64 10.76
C GLN A 68 -11.56 -8.38 10.57
N HIS A 69 -12.56 -8.07 11.40
CA HIS A 69 -13.87 -8.70 11.32
C HIS A 69 -14.72 -8.18 10.14
N LEU A 70 -14.32 -7.06 9.53
CA LEU A 70 -15.04 -6.45 8.41
C LEU A 70 -14.64 -7.06 7.07
N ALA A 71 -13.41 -7.50 6.89
CA ALA A 71 -12.95 -8.15 5.66
C ALA A 71 -11.65 -8.94 5.89
N PRO A 72 -11.42 -10.02 5.13
CA PRO A 72 -10.13 -10.69 5.14
C PRO A 72 -9.03 -9.79 4.54
N PRO A 73 -7.76 -9.99 4.91
CA PRO A 73 -6.64 -9.36 4.23
C PRO A 73 -6.62 -9.65 2.73
N ASN A 74 -6.21 -8.66 1.93
CA ASN A 74 -5.98 -8.79 0.51
C ASN A 74 -4.69 -9.58 0.26
N VAL A 75 -4.82 -10.90 0.18
CA VAL A 75 -3.76 -11.84 -0.20
C VAL A 75 -4.32 -12.73 -1.31
N GLU A 76 -3.57 -12.84 -2.42
CA GLU A 76 -3.87 -13.74 -3.54
C GLU A 76 -5.25 -13.50 -4.18
N VAL A 77 -5.72 -12.26 -4.13
CA VAL A 77 -7.03 -11.83 -4.65
C VAL A 77 -7.05 -11.60 -6.17
N LEU A 78 -5.89 -11.59 -6.83
CA LEU A 78 -5.76 -11.43 -8.28
C LEU A 78 -5.45 -12.76 -8.95
N ASP A 79 -6.41 -13.26 -9.74
CA ASP A 79 -6.27 -14.46 -10.54
C ASP A 79 -5.74 -14.13 -11.95
N LEU A 80 -4.55 -14.64 -12.29
CA LEU A 80 -3.88 -14.40 -13.56
C LEU A 80 -4.61 -15.03 -14.74
N LYS A 81 -5.30 -16.17 -14.54
CA LYS A 81 -6.09 -16.81 -15.59
C LYS A 81 -7.30 -15.96 -15.94
N GLU A 82 -7.98 -15.39 -14.95
CA GLU A 82 -9.09 -14.47 -15.17
C GLU A 82 -8.63 -13.21 -15.90
N ILE A 83 -7.53 -12.60 -15.47
CA ILE A 83 -6.95 -11.43 -16.14
C ILE A 83 -6.60 -11.77 -17.59
N TYR A 84 -5.89 -12.87 -17.81
CA TYR A 84 -5.51 -13.34 -19.14
C TYR A 84 -6.74 -13.52 -20.05
N LEU A 85 -7.78 -14.21 -19.58
CA LEU A 85 -9.01 -14.44 -20.35
C LEU A 85 -9.73 -13.13 -20.73
N LYS A 86 -9.66 -12.11 -19.87
CA LYS A 86 -10.24 -10.78 -20.14
C LYS A 86 -9.40 -9.97 -21.11
N THR A 87 -8.07 -10.13 -21.13
CA THR A 87 -7.17 -9.30 -21.96
C THR A 87 -6.86 -9.88 -23.33
N GLN A 88 -6.93 -11.21 -23.49
CA GLN A 88 -6.63 -11.92 -24.76
C GLN A 88 -7.41 -11.41 -25.98
N LYS A 89 -8.55 -10.74 -25.78
CA LYS A 89 -9.41 -10.23 -26.85
C LYS A 89 -8.95 -8.89 -27.42
N TYR A 90 -7.95 -8.25 -26.81
CA TYR A 90 -7.54 -6.87 -27.14
C TYR A 90 -6.11 -6.83 -27.68
N PHE A 91 -5.96 -7.16 -28.96
CA PHE A 91 -4.66 -7.27 -29.62
C PHE A 91 -3.90 -5.93 -29.62
N GLY A 92 -2.69 -5.92 -29.04
CA GLY A 92 -1.83 -4.74 -28.95
C GLY A 92 -2.19 -3.73 -27.85
N LEU A 93 -3.25 -3.98 -27.06
CA LEU A 93 -3.71 -3.15 -25.95
C LEU A 93 -3.88 -3.95 -24.65
N GLU A 94 -3.34 -5.16 -24.59
CA GLU A 94 -3.54 -6.13 -23.50
C GLU A 94 -3.13 -5.54 -22.15
N ASN A 95 -2.05 -4.77 -22.11
CA ASN A 95 -1.55 -4.13 -20.89
C ASN A 95 -2.54 -3.08 -20.35
N TYR A 96 -3.14 -2.27 -21.22
CA TYR A 96 -4.10 -1.24 -20.83
C TYR A 96 -5.39 -1.86 -20.32
N PHE A 97 -5.98 -2.80 -21.08
CA PHE A 97 -7.21 -3.48 -20.66
C PHE A 97 -6.99 -4.37 -19.44
N GLY A 98 -5.81 -4.97 -19.28
CA GLY A 98 -5.43 -5.73 -18.10
C GLY A 98 -5.36 -4.85 -16.87
N HIS A 99 -4.66 -3.73 -16.97
CA HIS A 99 -4.60 -2.75 -15.90
C HIS A 99 -6.00 -2.19 -15.56
N MET A 100 -6.83 -1.88 -16.57
CA MET A 100 -8.22 -1.47 -16.37
C MET A 100 -9.07 -2.50 -15.64
N SER A 101 -8.91 -3.79 -15.98
CA SER A 101 -9.59 -4.88 -15.27
C SER A 101 -9.15 -4.93 -13.80
N ILE A 102 -7.85 -4.83 -13.51
CA ILE A 102 -7.31 -4.85 -12.14
C ILE A 102 -7.86 -3.66 -11.35
N VAL A 103 -7.74 -2.45 -11.90
CA VAL A 103 -8.16 -1.20 -11.26
C VAL A 103 -9.67 -1.20 -10.99
N THR A 104 -10.48 -1.73 -11.91
CA THR A 104 -11.94 -1.88 -11.71
C THR A 104 -12.27 -2.91 -10.63
N SER A 105 -11.56 -4.04 -10.57
CA SER A 105 -11.75 -5.03 -9.50
C SER A 105 -11.37 -4.46 -8.13
N LEU A 106 -10.26 -3.73 -8.05
CA LEU A 106 -9.83 -3.05 -6.83
C LEU A 106 -10.86 -2.01 -6.39
N ALA A 107 -11.41 -1.21 -7.30
CA ALA A 107 -12.45 -0.24 -6.97
C ALA A 107 -13.69 -0.87 -6.32
N LYS A 108 -14.19 -1.98 -6.89
CA LYS A 108 -15.32 -2.70 -6.29
C LYS A 108 -15.00 -3.20 -4.89
N SER A 109 -13.80 -3.74 -4.69
CA SER A 109 -13.33 -4.18 -3.38
C SER A 109 -13.26 -3.01 -2.39
N ASN A 110 -12.71 -1.87 -2.80
CA ASN A 110 -12.58 -0.68 -1.96
C ASN A 110 -13.93 -0.11 -1.55
N LEU A 111 -14.89 -0.02 -2.48
CA LEU A 111 -16.24 0.45 -2.18
C LEU A 111 -16.95 -0.46 -1.18
N LEU A 112 -16.79 -1.78 -1.33
CA LEU A 112 -17.33 -2.75 -0.38
C LEU A 112 -16.69 -2.59 1.01
N ILE A 113 -15.37 -2.40 1.08
CA ILE A 113 -14.66 -2.16 2.34
C ILE A 113 -15.13 -0.85 2.97
N CYS A 114 -15.25 0.22 2.17
CA CYS A 114 -15.77 1.51 2.62
C CYS A 114 -17.18 1.35 3.21
N GLU A 115 -18.09 0.69 2.50
CA GLU A 115 -19.45 0.44 3.00
C GLU A 115 -19.45 -0.34 4.32
N ARG A 116 -18.60 -1.36 4.45
CA ARG A 116 -18.47 -2.12 5.70
C ARG A 116 -17.92 -1.29 6.85
N ILE A 117 -16.89 -0.48 6.60
CA ILE A 117 -16.30 0.40 7.61
C ILE A 117 -17.33 1.45 8.04
N ILE A 118 -17.93 2.19 7.11
CA ILE A 118 -18.88 3.27 7.40
C ILE A 118 -20.12 2.76 8.16
N ASN A 119 -20.54 1.51 7.93
CA ASN A 119 -21.66 0.91 8.65
C ASN A 119 -21.27 0.10 9.89
N SER A 120 -19.99 0.05 10.25
CA SER A 120 -19.51 -0.69 11.42
C SER A 120 -19.76 0.04 12.75
N ASP A 121 -19.70 -0.72 13.83
CA ASP A 121 -19.59 -0.23 15.21
C ASP A 121 -18.31 0.59 15.43
N VAL A 122 -17.21 0.23 14.75
CA VAL A 122 -15.95 0.99 14.77
C VAL A 122 -16.18 2.42 14.31
N PHE A 123 -16.86 2.64 13.18
CA PHE A 123 -17.13 4.01 12.70
C PHE A 123 -18.08 4.77 13.63
N GLU A 124 -19.10 4.10 14.18
CA GLU A 124 -20.00 4.69 15.17
C GLU A 124 -19.26 5.15 16.44
N GLU A 125 -18.25 4.39 16.89
CA GLU A 125 -17.40 4.79 18.02
C GLU A 125 -16.75 6.16 17.77
N PHE A 126 -16.22 6.39 16.57
CA PHE A 126 -15.59 7.64 16.20
C PHE A 126 -16.60 8.76 15.94
N LEU A 127 -17.82 8.46 15.51
CA LEU A 127 -18.90 9.46 15.40
C LEU A 127 -19.40 9.93 16.77
N ALA A 128 -19.40 9.04 17.77
CA ALA A 128 -19.85 9.35 19.13
C ALA A 128 -18.90 10.30 19.89
N GLY A 129 -17.82 10.79 19.27
CA GLY A 129 -16.99 11.88 19.80
C GLY A 129 -16.09 11.49 20.97
N LYS A 130 -15.71 10.21 21.10
CA LYS A 130 -14.90 9.72 22.24
C LYS A 130 -13.40 10.08 22.21
N GLY A 131 -12.95 10.98 21.34
CA GLY A 131 -11.53 11.33 21.24
C GLY A 131 -11.27 12.78 20.88
N GLU A 132 -10.46 13.46 21.69
CA GLU A 132 -9.72 14.65 21.25
C GLU A 132 -8.39 14.14 20.67
N TYR A 133 -8.22 14.31 19.36
CA TYR A 133 -6.98 14.02 18.65
C TYR A 133 -6.34 15.33 18.20
N ASP A 134 -5.03 15.43 18.28
CA ASP A 134 -4.29 16.62 17.84
C ASP A 134 -3.89 16.55 16.37
N LEU A 135 -3.80 15.32 15.83
CA LEU A 135 -3.32 15.02 14.48
C LEU A 135 -3.99 13.75 13.96
N ILE A 136 -4.25 13.71 12.65
CA ILE A 136 -4.65 12.48 11.95
C ILE A 136 -3.57 12.06 10.95
N LEU A 137 -3.09 10.83 11.06
CA LEU A 137 -2.36 10.16 9.99
C LEU A 137 -3.35 9.32 9.17
N ILE A 138 -3.37 9.50 7.86
CA ILE A 138 -4.32 8.77 7.00
C ILE A 138 -3.63 8.19 5.78
N GLU A 139 -3.88 6.91 5.52
CA GLU A 139 -3.44 6.28 4.28
C GLU A 139 -4.12 6.93 3.07
N HIS A 140 -3.31 7.33 2.10
CA HIS A 140 -3.75 7.78 0.78
C HIS A 140 -3.38 6.70 -0.24
N PHE A 141 -4.39 6.00 -0.75
CA PHE A 141 -4.17 5.01 -1.78
C PHE A 141 -5.31 5.00 -2.79
N ASN A 142 -6.17 3.98 -2.75
CA ASN A 142 -7.22 3.72 -3.74
C ASN A 142 -8.64 3.87 -3.16
N SER A 143 -8.75 4.44 -1.96
CA SER A 143 -9.97 4.77 -1.24
C SER A 143 -9.69 6.00 -0.38
N ASP A 144 -10.67 6.90 -0.27
CA ASP A 144 -10.62 8.09 0.57
C ASP A 144 -11.78 8.12 1.58
N CYS A 145 -12.39 6.95 1.81
CA CYS A 145 -13.59 6.76 2.63
C CYS A 145 -13.49 7.38 4.03
N LEU A 146 -12.30 7.27 4.65
CA LEU A 146 -12.05 7.78 6.00
C LEU A 146 -11.66 9.27 6.06
N LEU A 147 -11.57 9.99 4.93
CA LEU A 147 -11.45 11.46 4.95
C LEU A 147 -12.66 12.14 5.61
N SER A 148 -13.79 11.44 5.66
CA SER A 148 -14.96 11.87 6.42
C SER A 148 -14.63 12.10 7.91
N LEU A 149 -13.82 11.23 8.52
CA LEU A 149 -13.36 11.42 9.90
C LEU A 149 -12.42 12.61 10.02
N VAL A 150 -11.51 12.80 9.06
CA VAL A 150 -10.64 13.99 9.02
C VAL A 150 -11.47 15.28 9.06
N HIS A 151 -12.54 15.35 8.26
CA HIS A 151 -13.44 16.48 8.26
C HIS A 151 -14.25 16.64 9.55
N ILE A 152 -14.69 15.53 10.16
CA ILE A 152 -15.48 15.54 11.40
C ILE A 152 -14.65 16.02 12.60
N TYR A 153 -13.44 15.49 12.76
CA TYR A 153 -12.53 15.89 13.83
C TYR A 153 -11.96 17.29 13.60
N ASN A 154 -11.80 17.70 12.33
CA ASN A 154 -11.35 19.04 11.94
C ASN A 154 -10.01 19.44 12.59
N VAL A 155 -9.06 18.50 12.56
CA VAL A 155 -7.68 18.69 13.04
C VAL A 155 -6.69 18.50 11.88
N PRO A 156 -5.44 18.96 11.99
CA PRO A 156 -4.43 18.74 10.96
C PRO A 156 -4.33 17.27 10.57
N SER A 157 -4.11 17.01 9.28
CA SER A 157 -3.91 15.66 8.77
C SER A 157 -2.64 15.53 7.94
N ILE A 158 -2.01 14.37 8.02
CA ILE A 158 -0.88 13.98 7.19
C ILE A 158 -1.27 12.75 6.38
N GLY A 159 -1.19 12.87 5.06
CA GLY A 159 -1.39 11.77 4.13
C GLY A 159 -0.17 10.85 4.08
N LEU A 160 -0.39 9.53 4.03
CA LEU A 160 0.65 8.52 3.98
C LEU A 160 0.47 7.65 2.74
N ILE A 161 1.49 7.57 1.87
CA ILE A 161 1.47 6.79 0.64
C ILE A 161 2.59 5.75 0.69
N SER A 162 2.22 4.47 0.69
CA SER A 162 3.14 3.33 0.83
C SER A 162 3.85 2.94 -0.48
N SER A 163 3.31 3.41 -1.60
CA SER A 163 3.72 3.03 -2.96
C SER A 163 4.11 4.26 -3.80
N SER A 164 4.22 4.09 -5.12
CA SER A 164 4.38 5.22 -6.03
C SER A 164 3.16 6.14 -6.00
N MET A 165 3.38 7.41 -6.35
CA MET A 165 2.29 8.38 -6.45
C MET A 165 1.27 7.92 -7.50
N MET A 166 0.01 7.80 -7.10
CA MET A 166 -1.12 7.56 -8.00
C MET A 166 -1.49 8.86 -8.74
N PRO A 167 -2.16 8.82 -9.91
CA PRO A 167 -2.57 10.00 -10.67
C PRO A 167 -3.29 11.09 -9.87
N TRP A 168 -4.11 10.69 -8.90
CA TRP A 168 -4.88 11.57 -8.02
C TRP A 168 -4.11 12.06 -6.78
N THR A 169 -2.79 11.81 -6.72
CA THR A 169 -1.91 12.23 -5.61
C THR A 169 -1.44 13.67 -5.76
N MET A 170 -0.95 14.05 -6.94
CA MET A 170 -0.27 15.33 -7.15
C MET A 170 -1.20 16.52 -6.86
N ALA A 171 -2.47 16.40 -7.24
CA ALA A 171 -3.49 17.40 -6.94
C ALA A 171 -3.71 17.62 -5.44
N ARG A 172 -3.49 16.61 -4.58
CA ARG A 172 -3.63 16.72 -3.11
C ARG A 172 -2.55 17.61 -2.51
N ALA A 173 -1.35 17.57 -3.07
CA ALA A 173 -0.23 18.38 -2.62
C ALA A 173 -0.09 19.72 -3.35
N GLY A 174 -1.00 20.04 -4.27
CA GLY A 174 -0.88 21.22 -5.15
C GLY A 174 0.31 21.16 -6.10
N ALA A 175 0.85 19.96 -6.35
CA ALA A 175 2.01 19.75 -7.19
C ALA A 175 1.61 19.51 -8.66
N PRO A 176 2.40 19.98 -9.65
CA PRO A 176 2.11 19.77 -11.05
C PRO A 176 2.35 18.31 -11.48
N ASP A 177 1.54 17.80 -12.40
CA ASP A 177 1.72 16.47 -13.00
C ASP A 177 1.69 16.57 -14.53
N ASN A 178 2.87 16.60 -15.15
CA ASN A 178 3.01 16.82 -16.59
C ASN A 178 3.28 15.51 -17.35
N PRO A 179 2.29 14.99 -18.10
CA PRO A 179 2.41 13.71 -18.78
C PRO A 179 3.37 13.74 -19.99
N ALA A 180 3.89 14.90 -20.38
CA ALA A 180 4.86 15.01 -21.47
C ALA A 180 6.25 14.46 -21.07
N TYR A 181 6.62 14.49 -19.80
CA TYR A 181 7.92 13.96 -19.34
C TYR A 181 7.83 13.08 -18.10
N ILE A 182 6.70 13.09 -17.39
CA ILE A 182 6.46 12.22 -16.24
C ILE A 182 5.73 10.96 -16.72
N PRO A 183 6.35 9.77 -16.65
CA PRO A 183 5.67 8.52 -17.00
C PRO A 183 4.54 8.22 -16.00
N GLY A 184 3.37 7.87 -16.52
CA GLY A 184 2.21 7.43 -15.75
C GLY A 184 2.25 5.95 -15.43
N MET A 185 1.22 5.46 -14.72
CA MET A 185 1.17 4.07 -14.21
C MET A 185 1.28 2.97 -15.27
N THR A 186 0.89 3.25 -16.52
CA THR A 186 0.93 2.30 -17.64
C THR A 186 2.17 2.46 -18.52
N SER A 187 3.03 3.44 -18.22
CA SER A 187 4.25 3.69 -18.99
C SER A 187 5.35 2.71 -18.59
N VAL A 188 6.02 2.13 -19.59
CA VAL A 188 7.02 1.08 -19.39
C VAL A 188 8.44 1.66 -19.21
N HIS A 189 8.69 2.88 -19.69
CA HIS A 189 10.01 3.49 -19.68
C HIS A 189 9.96 5.01 -19.51
N ARG A 190 11.06 5.59 -19.01
CA ARG A 190 11.16 7.03 -18.72
C ARG A 190 11.21 7.92 -19.97
N LYS A 191 11.85 7.45 -21.05
CA LYS A 191 12.00 8.21 -22.30
C LYS A 191 10.88 7.87 -23.27
N MET A 192 9.83 8.67 -23.28
CA MET A 192 8.66 8.45 -24.14
C MET A 192 8.81 9.12 -25.50
N THR A 193 8.41 8.43 -26.57
CA THR A 193 8.17 9.01 -27.91
C THR A 193 6.97 9.96 -27.91
N PHE A 194 6.73 10.68 -29.02
CA PHE A 194 5.55 11.55 -29.12
C PHE A 194 4.22 10.81 -28.88
N PHE A 195 4.05 9.64 -29.50
CA PHE A 195 2.83 8.85 -29.33
C PHE A 195 2.68 8.28 -27.92
N GLU A 196 3.78 7.86 -27.30
CA GLU A 196 3.76 7.40 -25.91
C GLU A 196 3.39 8.53 -24.95
N ARG A 197 3.87 9.76 -25.18
CA ARG A 197 3.44 10.94 -24.41
C ARG A 197 1.95 11.24 -24.58
N LEU A 198 1.42 11.07 -25.80
CA LEU A 198 -0.01 11.25 -26.07
C LEU A 198 -0.85 10.21 -25.32
N ILE A 199 -0.44 8.95 -25.36
CA ILE A 199 -1.10 7.86 -24.63
C ILE A 199 -1.00 8.07 -23.12
N ASN A 200 0.17 8.49 -22.64
CA ASN A 200 0.40 8.81 -21.23
C ASN A 200 -0.51 9.96 -20.75
N THR A 201 -0.67 11.00 -21.57
CA THR A 201 -1.58 12.13 -21.31
C THR A 201 -3.03 11.64 -21.19
N PHE A 202 -3.48 10.85 -22.16
CA PHE A 202 -4.82 10.25 -22.11
C PHE A 202 -5.01 9.40 -20.86
N THR A 203 -4.02 8.56 -20.53
CA THR A 203 -4.09 7.64 -19.39
C THR A 203 -4.14 8.37 -18.05
N LEU A 204 -3.35 9.44 -17.89
CA LEU A 204 -3.37 10.29 -16.70
C LEU A 204 -4.76 10.88 -16.47
N HIS A 205 -5.36 11.47 -17.52
CA HIS A 205 -6.68 12.12 -17.42
C HIS A 205 -7.79 11.09 -17.26
N PHE A 206 -7.66 9.95 -17.92
CA PHE A 206 -8.56 8.81 -17.75
C PHE A 206 -8.58 8.35 -16.28
N TYR A 207 -7.43 8.11 -15.65
CA TYR A 207 -7.40 7.62 -14.27
C TYR A 207 -7.89 8.64 -13.25
N ASN A 208 -7.58 9.93 -13.45
CA ASN A 208 -8.13 10.99 -12.59
C ASN A 208 -9.67 11.06 -12.70
N THR A 209 -10.21 10.99 -13.92
CA THR A 209 -11.65 10.96 -14.15
C THR A 209 -12.26 9.68 -13.58
N TRP A 210 -11.65 8.53 -13.85
CA TRP A 210 -12.10 7.25 -13.35
C TRP A 210 -12.16 7.23 -11.82
N PHE A 211 -11.14 7.74 -11.13
CA PHE A 211 -11.12 7.80 -9.66
C PHE A 211 -12.21 8.71 -9.10
N GLU A 212 -12.44 9.87 -9.72
CA GLU A 212 -13.53 10.79 -9.34
C GLU A 212 -14.91 10.12 -9.43
N TYR A 213 -15.20 9.44 -10.54
CA TYR A 213 -16.54 8.90 -10.76
C TYR A 213 -16.76 7.50 -10.16
N ALA A 214 -15.75 6.63 -10.20
CA ALA A 214 -15.87 5.25 -9.75
C ALA A 214 -15.53 5.05 -8.26
N ILE A 215 -14.78 5.98 -7.64
CA ILE A 215 -14.40 5.91 -6.22
C ILE A 215 -15.03 7.07 -5.47
N TRP A 216 -14.55 8.30 -5.67
CA TRP A 216 -14.90 9.43 -4.80
C TRP A 216 -16.40 9.68 -4.70
N ARG A 217 -17.12 9.69 -5.82
CA ARG A 217 -18.58 9.92 -5.81
C ARG A 217 -19.36 8.78 -5.16
N GLU A 218 -18.94 7.54 -5.34
CA GLU A 218 -19.62 6.39 -4.75
C GLU A 218 -19.33 6.29 -3.25
N GLU A 219 -18.08 6.50 -2.81
CA GLU A 219 -17.73 6.62 -1.39
C GLU A 219 -18.47 7.78 -0.72
N GLN A 220 -18.54 8.93 -1.40
CA GLN A 220 -19.28 10.09 -0.88
C GLN A 220 -20.75 9.75 -0.66
N LYS A 221 -21.42 9.03 -1.57
CA LYS A 221 -22.81 8.58 -1.36
C LYS A 221 -22.95 7.67 -0.15
N ILE A 222 -22.03 6.71 0.03
CA ILE A 222 -22.01 5.78 1.17
C ILE A 222 -21.93 6.58 2.48
N ILE A 223 -20.98 7.52 2.56
CA ILE A 223 -20.72 8.32 3.75
C ILE A 223 -21.91 9.26 4.03
N GLU A 224 -22.37 10.02 3.05
CA GLU A 224 -23.48 10.98 3.22
C GLU A 224 -24.78 10.28 3.64
N LYS A 225 -25.03 9.06 3.14
CA LYS A 225 -26.15 8.22 3.57
C LYS A 225 -26.05 7.88 5.07
N LYS A 226 -24.86 7.50 5.56
CA LYS A 226 -24.63 7.20 6.97
C LYS A 226 -24.77 8.45 7.85
N LEU A 227 -24.12 9.54 7.47
CA LEU A 227 -24.10 10.79 8.24
C LEU A 227 -25.41 11.57 8.16
N LYS A 228 -26.30 11.25 7.21
CA LYS A 228 -27.55 11.97 6.92
C LYS A 228 -27.33 13.47 6.65
N ARG A 229 -26.16 13.83 6.12
CA ARG A 229 -25.78 15.19 5.72
C ARG A 229 -24.80 15.14 4.56
N LYS A 230 -24.72 16.25 3.80
CA LYS A 230 -23.73 16.41 2.74
C LYS A 230 -22.35 16.70 3.30
N LEU A 231 -21.32 16.25 2.59
CA LEU A 231 -19.93 16.57 2.85
C LEU A 231 -19.35 17.42 1.71
N PRO A 232 -18.27 18.18 1.97
CA PRO A 232 -17.40 18.63 0.89
C PRO A 232 -16.95 17.44 0.03
N ARG A 233 -16.58 17.70 -1.22
CA ARG A 233 -16.10 16.62 -2.10
C ARG A 233 -14.89 15.94 -1.47
N LEU A 234 -14.84 14.61 -1.53
CA LEU A 234 -13.69 13.86 -1.00
C LEU A 234 -12.37 14.32 -1.64
N SER A 235 -12.41 14.70 -2.92
CA SER A 235 -11.27 15.27 -3.65
C SER A 235 -10.79 16.61 -3.08
N ASP A 236 -11.66 17.40 -2.46
CA ASP A 236 -11.29 18.65 -1.79
C ASP A 236 -10.83 18.40 -0.35
N LEU A 237 -11.42 17.43 0.35
CA LEU A 237 -10.93 17.00 1.67
C LEU A 237 -9.50 16.46 1.59
N GLY A 238 -9.17 15.70 0.54
CA GLY A 238 -7.82 15.15 0.36
C GLY A 238 -6.75 16.22 0.12
N LYS A 239 -7.13 17.38 -0.45
CA LYS A 239 -6.26 18.55 -0.63
C LYS A 239 -5.99 19.32 0.66
N ASN A 240 -6.81 19.13 1.69
CA ASN A 240 -6.67 19.79 2.98
C ASN A 240 -5.69 19.09 3.92
N SER A 241 -4.75 18.32 3.37
CA SER A 241 -3.69 17.66 4.15
C SER A 241 -2.54 18.64 4.37
N SER A 242 -2.04 18.74 5.61
CA SER A 242 -0.91 19.60 5.96
C SER A 242 0.40 19.14 5.32
N ALA A 243 0.56 17.83 5.15
CA ALA A 243 1.64 17.21 4.40
C ALA A 243 1.19 15.86 3.84
N VAL A 244 1.92 15.35 2.84
CA VAL A 244 1.78 14.02 2.27
C VAL A 244 3.17 13.39 2.24
N LEU A 245 3.34 12.31 3.00
CA LEU A 245 4.57 11.53 3.01
C LEU A 245 4.43 10.36 2.05
N VAL A 246 5.41 10.19 1.17
CA VAL A 246 5.37 9.21 0.09
C VAL A 246 6.62 8.35 0.09
N ASN A 247 6.44 7.03 0.10
CA ASN A 247 7.54 6.05 0.09
C ASN A 247 8.15 5.90 -1.32
N THR A 248 8.64 7.00 -1.87
CA THR A 248 9.41 7.07 -3.12
C THR A 248 10.69 7.85 -2.91
N HIS A 249 11.63 7.71 -3.84
CA HIS A 249 12.81 8.57 -3.91
C HIS A 249 13.15 8.84 -5.37
N PHE A 250 13.45 10.09 -5.71
CA PHE A 250 13.73 10.51 -7.10
C PHE A 250 14.80 9.69 -7.82
N SER A 251 15.79 9.12 -7.12
CA SER A 251 16.82 8.27 -7.75
C SER A 251 16.22 7.00 -8.39
N ILE A 252 15.18 6.43 -7.78
CA ILE A 252 14.51 5.20 -8.22
C ILE A 252 13.27 5.53 -9.05
N ASN A 253 12.48 6.51 -8.60
CA ASN A 253 11.17 6.82 -9.17
C ASN A 253 11.22 7.88 -10.29
N GLY A 254 12.37 8.51 -10.51
CA GLY A 254 12.53 9.61 -11.45
C GLY A 254 12.26 10.97 -10.83
N ILE A 255 12.69 12.02 -11.51
CA ILE A 255 12.58 13.40 -11.02
C ILE A 255 11.15 13.90 -11.21
N ARG A 256 10.59 14.51 -10.16
CA ARG A 256 9.29 15.18 -10.15
C ARG A 256 9.43 16.55 -9.50
N GLU A 257 8.58 17.48 -9.91
CA GLU A 257 8.40 18.75 -9.22
C GLU A 257 7.54 18.50 -7.98
N LEU A 258 8.10 18.75 -6.80
CA LEU A 258 7.43 18.55 -5.52
C LEU A 258 7.15 19.89 -4.86
N THR A 259 6.01 19.99 -4.18
CA THR A 259 5.72 21.08 -3.25
C THR A 259 6.33 20.78 -1.88
N PRO A 260 6.53 21.80 -1.00
CA PRO A 260 7.03 21.55 0.35
C PRO A 260 6.14 20.62 1.20
N SER A 261 4.85 20.50 0.85
CA SER A 261 3.91 19.60 1.51
C SER A 261 4.02 18.15 1.03
N LEU A 262 4.75 17.86 -0.06
CA LEU A 262 4.96 16.51 -0.58
C LEU A 262 6.39 16.03 -0.26
N ILE A 263 6.51 15.13 0.71
CA ILE A 263 7.80 14.75 1.30
C ILE A 263 8.11 13.29 0.95
N GLU A 264 9.20 13.09 0.22
CA GLU A 264 9.73 11.76 -0.09
C GLU A 264 10.36 11.12 1.16
N ILE A 265 9.85 9.94 1.53
CA ILE A 265 10.33 9.09 2.62
C ILE A 265 10.66 7.68 2.12
N GLY A 266 11.18 7.60 0.89
CA GLY A 266 11.55 6.34 0.25
C GLY A 266 12.46 5.47 1.12
N GLY A 267 12.06 4.22 1.32
CA GLY A 267 12.81 3.26 2.15
C GLY A 267 12.46 3.32 3.64
N ILE A 268 11.45 4.08 4.05
CA ILE A 268 11.04 4.17 5.47
C ILE A 268 10.77 2.79 6.10
N HIS A 269 10.26 1.84 5.32
CA HIS A 269 9.96 0.46 5.72
C HIS A 269 11.21 -0.39 6.04
N LEU A 270 12.40 0.14 5.73
CA LEU A 270 13.71 -0.44 6.03
C LEU A 270 14.30 0.15 7.32
N HIS A 271 13.69 1.22 7.87
CA HIS A 271 14.20 1.89 9.06
C HIS A 271 14.22 0.95 10.27
N ASN A 272 15.34 0.90 10.99
CA ASN A 272 15.59 0.03 12.14
C ASN A 272 15.31 -1.46 11.91
N ARG A 273 15.28 -1.89 10.64
CA ARG A 273 14.93 -3.27 10.31
C ARG A 273 16.19 -4.13 10.23
N THR A 274 16.30 -5.07 11.16
CA THR A 274 17.38 -6.06 11.18
C THR A 274 17.00 -7.31 10.40
N ILE A 275 17.96 -7.88 9.65
CA ILE A 275 17.82 -9.20 9.03
C ILE A 275 17.61 -10.23 10.12
N ARG A 276 16.54 -11.01 10.02
CA ARG A 276 16.24 -12.11 10.94
C ARG A 276 16.89 -13.38 10.44
N GLU A 277 17.28 -14.25 11.38
CA GLU A 277 17.77 -15.57 11.01
C GLU A 277 16.69 -16.36 10.25
N LEU A 278 17.09 -16.95 9.12
CA LEU A 278 16.24 -17.85 8.36
C LEU A 278 15.96 -19.12 9.18
N ASN A 279 14.80 -19.74 8.97
CA ASN A 279 14.52 -21.05 9.56
C ASN A 279 15.50 -22.11 9.00
N GLU A 280 15.74 -23.18 9.76
CA GLU A 280 16.73 -24.21 9.38
C GLU A 280 16.53 -24.80 7.97
N PRO A 281 15.30 -25.12 7.51
CA PRO A 281 15.10 -25.64 6.16
C PRO A 281 15.54 -24.66 5.07
N LEU A 282 15.14 -23.39 5.17
CA LEU A 282 15.47 -22.38 4.17
C LEU A 282 16.95 -21.99 4.24
N ARG A 283 17.51 -21.88 5.45
CA ARG A 283 18.93 -21.62 5.68
C ARG A 283 19.80 -22.67 5.01
N THR A 284 19.48 -23.95 5.24
CA THR A 284 20.18 -25.08 4.61
C THR A 284 20.12 -25.00 3.09
N LEU A 285 18.98 -24.61 2.50
CA LEU A 285 18.85 -24.47 1.06
C LEU A 285 19.68 -23.30 0.50
N VAL A 286 19.74 -22.18 1.23
CA VAL A 286 20.55 -21.01 0.86
C VAL A 286 22.04 -21.31 0.97
N GLU A 287 22.48 -21.93 2.07
CA GLU A 287 23.89 -22.27 2.31
C GLU A 287 24.42 -23.31 1.31
N ASN A 288 23.56 -24.24 0.85
CA ASN A 288 23.92 -25.23 -0.18
C ASN A 288 23.80 -24.69 -1.62
N ALA A 289 23.36 -23.45 -1.82
CA ALA A 289 23.25 -22.86 -3.15
C ALA A 289 24.60 -22.27 -3.60
N GLU A 290 25.54 -23.14 -3.98
CA GLU A 290 26.92 -22.78 -4.38
C GLU A 290 26.98 -21.71 -5.50
N GLU A 291 26.05 -21.78 -6.44
CA GLU A 291 25.95 -20.87 -7.59
C GLU A 291 25.07 -19.63 -7.29
N GLY A 292 24.68 -19.45 -6.02
CA GLY A 292 23.72 -18.46 -5.57
C GLY A 292 22.26 -18.89 -5.79
N PHE A 293 21.33 -17.99 -5.42
CA PHE A 293 19.91 -18.22 -5.55
C PHE A 293 19.16 -17.07 -6.20
N ILE A 294 17.96 -17.37 -6.71
CA ILE A 294 17.02 -16.42 -7.32
C ILE A 294 15.69 -16.53 -6.58
N ILE A 295 15.15 -15.39 -6.15
CA ILE A 295 13.78 -15.32 -5.64
C ILE A 295 12.85 -14.97 -6.80
N PHE A 296 11.82 -15.79 -6.98
CA PHE A 296 10.75 -15.54 -7.94
C PHE A 296 9.40 -15.46 -7.22
N SER A 297 8.75 -14.30 -7.28
CA SER A 297 7.48 -14.04 -6.60
C SER A 297 6.69 -12.98 -7.34
N PHE A 298 5.37 -13.16 -7.44
CA PHE A 298 4.45 -12.16 -7.97
C PHE A 298 3.92 -11.21 -6.88
N GLY A 299 4.50 -11.26 -5.67
CA GLY A 299 4.07 -10.47 -4.52
C GLY A 299 2.88 -11.10 -3.77
N SER A 300 2.22 -10.31 -2.94
CA SER A 300 1.14 -10.77 -2.06
C SER A 300 -0.24 -10.81 -2.72
N LEU A 301 -0.51 -9.95 -3.71
CA LEU A 301 -1.84 -9.81 -4.30
C LEU A 301 -2.15 -10.84 -5.38
N VAL A 302 -1.13 -11.25 -6.15
CA VAL A 302 -1.29 -12.17 -7.27
C VAL A 302 -1.23 -13.60 -6.75
N LYS A 303 -2.23 -14.41 -7.09
CA LYS A 303 -2.19 -15.85 -6.86
C LYS A 303 -1.27 -16.50 -7.90
N GLY A 304 -0.01 -16.75 -7.55
CA GLY A 304 0.99 -17.31 -8.45
C GLY A 304 0.56 -18.65 -9.07
N SER A 305 -0.12 -19.50 -8.29
CA SER A 305 -0.62 -20.80 -8.75
C SER A 305 -1.76 -20.73 -9.77
N SER A 306 -2.37 -19.56 -9.97
CA SER A 306 -3.35 -19.31 -11.05
C SER A 306 -2.71 -19.15 -12.43
N LEU A 307 -1.38 -19.12 -12.51
CA LEU A 307 -0.64 -18.99 -13.76
C LEU A 307 -1.03 -20.11 -14.75
N PRO A 308 -1.41 -19.79 -16.00
CA PRO A 308 -1.83 -20.84 -16.92
C PRO A 308 -0.68 -21.82 -17.21
N ARG A 309 -1.01 -23.11 -17.37
CA ARG A 309 -0.04 -24.21 -17.47
C ARG A 309 1.05 -24.00 -18.53
N LYS A 310 0.73 -23.35 -19.65
CA LYS A 310 1.69 -23.06 -20.73
C LYS A 310 2.80 -22.12 -20.25
N GLN A 311 2.43 -21.04 -19.57
CA GLN A 311 3.35 -20.05 -19.01
C GLN A 311 4.16 -20.65 -17.86
N MET A 312 3.51 -21.39 -16.96
CA MET A 312 4.22 -22.11 -15.88
C MET A 312 5.30 -23.04 -16.44
N LYS A 313 4.97 -23.88 -17.45
CA LYS A 313 5.95 -24.76 -18.09
C LYS A 313 7.09 -23.99 -18.75
N ALA A 314 6.81 -22.86 -19.40
CA ALA A 314 7.84 -22.03 -20.00
C ALA A 314 8.81 -21.47 -18.95
N ILE A 315 8.30 -20.99 -17.82
CA ILE A 315 9.11 -20.50 -16.69
C ILE A 315 9.95 -21.64 -16.10
N ILE A 316 9.35 -22.80 -15.82
CA ILE A 316 10.06 -23.97 -15.30
C ILE A 316 11.18 -24.42 -16.25
N ASN A 317 10.92 -24.43 -17.56
CA ASN A 317 11.92 -24.81 -18.56
C ASN A 317 13.08 -23.80 -18.65
N ALA A 318 12.81 -22.51 -18.40
CA ALA A 318 13.86 -21.50 -18.31
C ALA A 318 14.69 -21.68 -17.03
N PHE A 319 14.01 -21.88 -15.90
CA PHE A 319 14.61 -22.15 -14.59
C PHE A 319 15.51 -23.39 -14.59
N ALA A 320 15.11 -24.45 -15.30
CA ALA A 320 15.91 -25.67 -15.44
C ALA A 320 17.27 -25.46 -16.13
N ARG A 321 17.48 -24.34 -16.83
CA ARG A 321 18.74 -24.01 -17.53
C ARG A 321 19.68 -23.15 -16.69
N LEU A 322 19.21 -22.67 -15.53
CA LEU A 322 19.98 -21.81 -14.65
C LEU A 322 20.75 -22.67 -13.62
N PRO A 323 22.01 -22.35 -13.33
CA PRO A 323 22.77 -23.03 -12.28
C PRO A 323 22.30 -22.68 -10.87
N GLN A 324 21.64 -21.53 -10.68
CA GLN A 324 21.14 -21.06 -9.39
C GLN A 324 20.00 -21.93 -8.82
N THR A 325 19.91 -21.96 -7.49
CA THR A 325 18.70 -22.41 -6.79
C THR A 325 17.60 -21.34 -6.91
N ILE A 326 16.37 -21.73 -7.19
CA ILE A 326 15.27 -20.82 -7.45
C ILE A 326 14.19 -21.04 -6.40
N PHE A 327 13.99 -20.04 -5.54
CA PHE A 327 12.90 -20.00 -4.59
C PHE A 327 11.68 -19.34 -5.23
N TRP A 328 10.66 -20.14 -5.54
CA TRP A 328 9.43 -19.67 -6.14
C TRP A 328 8.30 -19.63 -5.10
N LYS A 329 7.79 -18.43 -4.80
CA LYS A 329 6.53 -18.28 -4.04
C LYS A 329 5.36 -18.92 -4.79
N TRP A 330 4.74 -19.94 -4.21
CA TRP A 330 3.66 -20.70 -4.83
C TRP A 330 2.66 -21.25 -3.80
N GLU A 331 1.38 -21.03 -4.05
CA GLU A 331 0.33 -21.14 -3.03
C GLU A 331 -0.30 -22.53 -2.93
N ASP A 332 -0.59 -23.15 -4.08
CA ASP A 332 -1.30 -24.43 -4.17
C ASP A 332 -0.32 -25.61 -4.29
N ASP A 333 -0.75 -26.82 -3.96
CA ASP A 333 0.08 -28.01 -4.17
C ASP A 333 0.35 -28.25 -5.66
N ILE A 334 1.56 -28.70 -5.97
CA ILE A 334 1.99 -28.94 -7.35
C ILE A 334 1.60 -30.35 -7.75
N SER A 335 0.89 -30.46 -8.87
CA SER A 335 0.52 -31.76 -9.44
C SER A 335 1.75 -32.58 -9.83
N ASP A 336 1.75 -33.86 -9.45
CA ASP A 336 2.76 -34.86 -9.84
C ASP A 336 2.97 -34.99 -11.37
N ALA A 337 2.01 -34.49 -12.16
CA ALA A 337 2.10 -34.45 -13.62
C ALA A 337 3.15 -33.44 -14.15
N ILE A 338 3.72 -32.59 -13.30
CA ILE A 338 4.74 -31.61 -13.68
C ILE A 338 6.09 -32.04 -13.10
N LYS A 339 7.04 -32.39 -13.97
CA LYS A 339 8.42 -32.67 -13.56
C LYS A 339 9.09 -31.37 -13.12
N ILE A 340 9.33 -31.25 -11.82
CA ILE A 340 10.02 -30.10 -11.22
C ILE A 340 11.55 -30.30 -11.28
N PRO A 341 12.31 -29.34 -11.84
CA PRO A 341 13.77 -29.35 -11.81
C PRO A 341 14.29 -29.32 -10.36
N LYS A 342 15.43 -30.00 -10.10
CA LYS A 342 15.99 -30.09 -8.74
C LYS A 342 16.33 -28.72 -8.12
N ASN A 343 16.69 -27.75 -8.97
CA ASN A 343 17.06 -26.40 -8.57
C ASN A 343 15.86 -25.49 -8.29
N VAL A 344 14.61 -25.92 -8.53
CA VAL A 344 13.42 -25.14 -8.20
C VAL A 344 12.84 -25.61 -6.87
N LYS A 345 12.72 -24.68 -5.92
CA LYS A 345 12.14 -24.88 -4.58
C LYS A 345 10.88 -24.02 -4.45
N PHE A 346 9.77 -24.65 -4.13
CA PHE A 346 8.50 -23.96 -3.96
C PHE A 346 8.24 -23.69 -2.48
N GLU A 347 7.90 -22.46 -2.17
CA GLU A 347 7.59 -22.02 -0.82
C GLU A 347 6.28 -21.26 -0.81
N LYS A 348 5.40 -21.52 0.16
CA LYS A 348 4.12 -20.79 0.25
C LYS A 348 4.33 -19.31 0.57
N TRP A 349 5.35 -19.01 1.37
CA TRP A 349 5.74 -17.65 1.71
C TRP A 349 7.25 -17.58 1.90
N LEU A 350 7.85 -16.53 1.36
CA LEU A 350 9.29 -16.29 1.46
C LEU A 350 9.55 -15.10 2.39
N PRO A 351 10.53 -15.19 3.32
CA PRO A 351 11.02 -14.04 4.07
C PRO A 351 11.90 -13.17 3.16
N GLN A 352 11.28 -12.53 2.16
CA GLN A 352 11.98 -11.85 1.05
C GLN A 352 13.00 -10.82 1.53
N TYR A 353 12.68 -10.08 2.59
CA TYR A 353 13.60 -9.10 3.17
C TYR A 353 14.82 -9.74 3.81
N ASP A 354 14.65 -10.89 4.45
CA ASP A 354 15.77 -11.58 5.13
C ASP A 354 16.63 -12.37 4.14
N LEU A 355 16.11 -12.61 2.93
CA LEU A 355 16.80 -13.27 1.82
C LEU A 355 17.52 -12.31 0.86
N LEU A 356 17.15 -11.02 0.82
CA LEU A 356 17.70 -10.01 -0.09
C LEU A 356 18.62 -9.05 0.67
#